data_AF-A0A2W2C0R0-F1
#
_entry.id   AF-A0A2W2C0R0-F1
#
_cell.length_a   1.000
_cell.length_b   1.000
_cell.length_c   1.000
_cell.angle_alpha   90.00
_cell.angle_beta   90.00
_cell.angle_gamma   90.00
#
_symmetry.space_group_name_H-M   'P 1'
#
loop_
_entity.id
_entity.type
_entity.pdbx_description
1 polymer ?
#
loop_
_entity_poly.entity_id
_entity_poly.type
_entity_poly.pdbx_seq_one_letter_code
_entity_poly.pdbx_strand_id
1 'polypeptide(L)' 'MATKPNSAPPVEAVELTPDEYAKAKRAALKSVGLTYRQLERQARSGQFSSPRAHKVWVAIGGHAR' A
#
# COMPACT_ATOMS: atom_id res chain seq x y z
N MET A 1 37.28 12.64 4.18
CA MET A 1 36.14 11.75 3.89
C MET A 1 35.04 12.61 3.27
N ALA A 2 34.71 12.40 1.98
CA ALA A 2 33.69 13.20 1.29
C ALA A 2 32.35 12.45 1.34
N THR A 3 31.36 13.03 2.00
CA THR A 3 29.95 12.60 1.94
C THR A 3 29.45 12.78 0.51
N LYS A 4 29.12 11.67 -0.17
CA LYS A 4 28.44 11.71 -1.47
C LYS A 4 27.09 12.42 -1.30
N PRO A 5 26.77 13.48 -2.07
CA PRO A 5 25.43 14.01 -2.10
C PRO A 5 24.50 12.96 -2.69
N ASN A 6 23.45 12.60 -1.96
CA ASN A 6 22.41 11.70 -2.43
C ASN A 6 21.58 12.44 -3.50
N SER A 7 21.97 12.34 -4.76
CA SER A 7 21.30 12.95 -5.91
C SER A 7 20.04 12.17 -6.33
N ALA A 8 19.10 11.95 -5.40
CA ALA A 8 17.77 11.49 -5.78
C ALA A 8 17.07 12.63 -6.55
N PRO A 9 16.40 12.36 -7.68
CA PRO A 9 15.65 13.37 -8.41
C PRO A 9 14.55 13.96 -7.52
N PRO A 10 14.13 15.22 -7.76
CA PRO A 10 13.01 15.81 -7.03
C PRO A 10 11.76 14.96 -7.26
N VAL A 11 11.27 14.33 -6.21
CA VAL A 11 10.03 13.55 -6.24
C VAL A 11 8.85 14.49 -6.08
N GLU A 12 7.97 14.51 -7.06
CA GLU A 12 6.70 15.24 -6.95
C GLU A 12 5.70 14.36 -6.20
N ALA A 13 5.26 14.80 -5.03
CA ALA A 13 4.32 14.08 -4.17
C ALA A 13 3.00 14.83 -4.09
N VAL A 14 1.90 14.10 -4.25
CA VAL A 14 0.55 14.61 -3.98
C VAL A 14 0.15 14.14 -2.58
N GLU A 15 -0.04 15.09 -1.67
CA GLU A 15 -0.54 14.80 -0.33
C GLU A 15 -2.05 14.55 -0.38
N LEU A 16 -2.48 13.51 0.33
CA LEU A 16 -3.90 13.20 0.52
C LEU A 16 -4.30 13.60 1.93
N THR A 17 -5.50 14.16 2.04
CA THR A 17 -6.14 14.30 3.35
C THR A 17 -6.49 12.92 3.93
N PRO A 18 -6.65 12.80 5.27
CA PRO A 18 -7.06 11.55 5.90
C PRO A 18 -8.36 10.96 5.32
N ASP A 19 -9.31 11.82 4.95
CA ASP A 19 -10.60 11.40 4.41
C ASP A 19 -10.49 10.88 2.97
N GLU A 20 -9.68 11.53 2.14
CA GLU A 20 -9.37 11.05 0.79
C GLU A 20 -8.68 9.69 0.86
N TYR A 21 -7.72 9.55 1.77
CA TYR A 21 -7.06 8.28 2.01
C TYR A 21 -8.04 7.19 2.46
N ALA A 22 -8.92 7.50 3.43
CA ALA A 22 -9.92 6.55 3.91
C ALA A 22 -10.93 6.16 2.81
N LYS A 23 -11.31 7.08 1.94
CA LYS A 23 -12.16 6.82 0.77
C LYS A 23 -11.45 5.92 -0.25
N ALA A 24 -10.21 6.23 -0.59
CA ALA A 24 -9.39 5.44 -1.52
C ALA A 24 -9.16 4.02 -0.99
N LYS A 25 -8.84 3.88 0.30
CA LYS A 25 -8.68 2.57 0.97
C LYS A 25 -9.95 1.73 0.86
N ARG A 26 -11.13 2.31 1.16
CA ARG A 26 -12.42 1.60 1.01
C ARG A 26 -12.68 1.16 -0.43
N ALA A 27 -12.41 2.02 -1.41
CA ALA A 27 -12.56 1.70 -2.82
C ALA A 27 -11.62 0.57 -3.27
N ALA A 28 -10.36 0.61 -2.85
CA ALA A 28 -9.37 -0.42 -3.17
C ALA A 28 -9.77 -1.79 -2.61
N LEU A 29 -10.20 -1.84 -1.34
CA LEU A 29 -10.73 -3.05 -0.70
C LEU A 29 -11.95 -3.61 -1.45
N LYS A 30 -12.90 -2.74 -1.81
CA LYS A 30 -14.07 -3.11 -2.61
C LYS A 30 -13.68 -3.69 -3.97
N SER A 31 -12.63 -3.17 -4.60
CA SER A 31 -12.18 -3.61 -5.92
C SER A 31 -11.65 -5.05 -5.96
N VAL A 32 -11.21 -5.59 -4.82
CA VAL A 32 -10.76 -6.98 -4.68
C VAL A 32 -11.76 -7.86 -3.93
N GLY A 33 -12.89 -7.28 -3.48
CA GLY A 33 -13.92 -8.00 -2.73
C GLY A 33 -13.46 -8.50 -1.36
N LEU A 34 -12.44 -7.87 -0.77
CA LEU A 34 -11.85 -8.29 0.51
C LEU A 34 -11.98 -7.21 1.56
N THR A 35 -12.19 -7.63 2.80
CA THR A 35 -12.00 -6.78 3.97
C THR A 35 -10.51 -6.60 4.27
N TYR A 36 -10.19 -5.54 5.01
CA TYR A 36 -8.83 -5.32 5.51
C TYR A 36 -8.31 -6.53 6.31
N ARG A 37 -9.14 -7.11 7.20
CA ARG A 37 -8.75 -8.28 8.00
C ARG A 37 -8.45 -9.52 7.15
N GLN A 38 -9.17 -9.73 6.05
CA GLN A 38 -8.88 -10.85 5.15
C GLN A 38 -7.54 -10.63 4.44
N LEU A 39 -7.26 -9.42 3.94
CA LEU A 39 -5.96 -9.09 3.35
C LEU A 39 -4.83 -9.20 4.36
N GLU A 40 -5.04 -8.75 5.60
CA GLU A 40 -4.05 -8.86 6.67
C GLU A 40 -3.70 -10.33 6.95
N ARG A 41 -4.69 -11.22 6.99
CA ARG A 41 -4.44 -12.65 7.17
C ARG A 41 -3.63 -13.24 6.00
N GLN A 42 -3.97 -12.87 4.77
CA GLN A 42 -3.22 -13.30 3.58
C GLN A 42 -1.77 -12.79 3.60
N ALA A 43 -1.55 -11.55 4.03
CA ALA A 43 -0.22 -10.98 4.17
C ALA A 43 0.60 -11.70 5.24
N ARG A 44 0.00 -12.05 6.39
CA ARG A 44 0.66 -12.82 7.45
C ARG A 44 1.02 -14.23 7.04
N SER A 45 0.21 -14.88 6.21
CA SER A 45 0.51 -16.22 5.69
C SER A 45 1.39 -16.22 4.44
N GLY A 46 1.67 -15.05 3.86
CA GLY A 46 2.35 -14.91 2.57
C GLY A 46 1.54 -15.43 1.37
N GLN A 47 0.27 -15.79 1.57
CA GLN A 47 -0.59 -16.42 0.57
C GLN A 47 -1.74 -15.49 0.19
N PHE A 48 -1.54 -14.69 -0.85
CA PHE A 48 -2.58 -13.85 -1.42
C PHE A 48 -3.49 -14.63 -2.36
N SER A 49 -4.80 -14.34 -2.31
CA SER A 49 -5.76 -14.98 -3.21
C SER A 49 -5.63 -14.54 -4.67
N SER A 50 -4.94 -13.42 -4.92
CA SER A 50 -4.63 -12.94 -6.26
C SER A 50 -3.48 -11.91 -6.25
N PRO A 51 -2.80 -11.68 -7.39
CA PRO A 51 -1.84 -10.59 -7.51
C PRO A 51 -2.44 -9.21 -7.24
N ARG A 52 -3.73 -9.02 -7.55
CA ARG A 52 -4.43 -7.75 -7.29
C ARG A 52 -4.64 -7.52 -5.80
N ALA A 53 -4.93 -8.57 -5.03
CA ALA A 53 -5.01 -8.50 -3.57
C ALA A 53 -3.68 -8.07 -2.96
N HIS A 54 -2.57 -8.64 -3.44
CA HIS A 54 -1.23 -8.23 -3.00
C HIS A 54 -0.93 -6.76 -3.33
N LYS A 55 -1.23 -6.30 -4.56
CA LYS A 55 -1.04 -4.89 -4.93
C LYS A 55 -1.85 -3.94 -4.04
N VAL A 56 -3.11 -4.28 -3.73
CA VAL A 56 -3.94 -3.48 -2.83
C VAL A 56 -3.33 -3.42 -1.43
N TRP A 57 -2.83 -4.53 -0.90
CA TRP A 57 -2.17 -4.56 0.41
C TRP A 57 -1.00 -3.58 0.50
N VAL A 58 -0.09 -3.63 -0.48
CA VAL A 58 1.06 -2.73 -0.55
C VAL A 58 0.61 -1.26 -0.70
N ALA A 59 -0.36 -1.00 -1.57
CA ALA A 59 -0.83 0.36 -1.84
C ALA A 59 -1.50 1.05 -0.65
N ILE A 60 -2.14 0.30 0.26
CA ILE A 60 -2.80 0.85 1.46
C ILE A 60 -1.87 0.89 2.69
N GLY A 61 -0.55 0.82 2.47
CA GLY A 61 0.47 0.87 3.53
C GLY A 61 0.63 -0.43 4.30
N GLY A 62 0.15 -1.56 3.76
CA GLY A 62 0.41 -2.87 4.30
C GLY A 62 1.81 -3.35 3.94
N HIS A 63 2.56 -3.82 4.93
CA HIS A 63 3.86 -4.46 4.73
C HIS A 63 3.73 -5.96 4.99
N ALA A 64 4.29 -6.79 4.12
CA ALA A 64 4.53 -8.19 4.45
C ALA A 64 5.67 -8.26 5.47
N ARG A 65 5.57 -9.18 6.43
CA ARG A 65 6.66 -9.45 7.37
C ARG A 65 7.67 -10.40 6.77
#